data_AF-A0AAV2RI92-F1
#
_entry.id   AF-A0AAV2RI92-F1
#
_cell.length_a   1.000
_cell.length_b   1.000
_cell.length_c   1.000
_cell.angle_alpha   90.00
_cell.angle_beta   90.00
_cell.angle_gamma   90.00
#
_symmetry.space_group_name_H-M   'P 1'
#
loop_
_entity.id
_entity.type
_entity.pdbx_description
1 polymer ?
#
loop_
_entity_poly.entity_id
_entity_poly.type
_entity_poly.pdbx_seq_one_letter_code
_entity_poly.pdbx_strand_id
1 'polypeptide(L)'
;MLSSSSTPWPRMPMQRHRNYWTLMMLVLWLDMFISCYANSIPDDHHLVQGDILMPLGQLPEDITDGPQKQAESRKLIQHADGLWPEGDDGWPEVPYRIENSASGYSGAIKKGLAQWEKHTCIRFTTVSDTFEGPHIRFYKGKGCWSKMGRQVNAKGQQLSIGKGCQHVGVVVHEVGHAMGFAHEHCRSDRGDTIKVLLKNVANKNKKNFNMVSTRNKVPYDFTSVMQYGIYMDSKNGQPTMVTRDPYDIRHIWKRRNEMSFRDAKEANIGYNCIVKWSAQFPDHPGCQNEGYIGGTGTCICPRGTQGEFCEDKTKDYYPELSCGGNVTESTTITPIKPNNPKKPSK
;
A
#
# COMPACT_ATOMS: atom_id res chain seq x y z
N MET A 1 98.20 -7.65 -22.28
CA MET A 1 98.08 -8.57 -23.43
C MET A 1 97.08 -9.65 -23.05
N LEU A 2 96.14 -9.93 -23.98
CA LEU A 2 95.24 -11.10 -24.04
C LEU A 2 94.14 -11.16 -22.96
N SER A 3 92.90 -11.55 -23.23
CA SER A 3 92.14 -11.75 -24.47
C SER A 3 90.68 -11.99 -24.04
N SER A 4 89.73 -11.49 -24.82
CA SER A 4 88.31 -11.83 -24.75
C SER A 4 88.06 -13.31 -25.06
N SER A 5 87.17 -13.96 -24.31
CA SER A 5 86.44 -15.14 -24.79
C SER A 5 85.07 -15.23 -24.12
N SER A 6 84.05 -14.97 -24.92
CA SER A 6 82.62 -15.14 -24.64
C SER A 6 82.17 -16.55 -25.03
N THR A 7 81.44 -17.24 -24.15
CA THR A 7 80.50 -18.32 -24.52
C THR A 7 79.36 -18.43 -23.50
N PRO A 8 78.17 -18.90 -23.89
CA PRO A 8 76.89 -18.44 -23.35
C PRO A 8 76.22 -19.37 -22.33
N TRP A 9 75.40 -18.79 -21.46
CA TRP A 9 74.57 -19.49 -20.47
C TRP A 9 73.28 -20.06 -21.09
N PRO A 10 72.75 -21.19 -20.57
CA PRO A 10 71.57 -21.84 -21.10
C PRO A 10 70.28 -21.06 -20.76
N ARG A 11 69.35 -21.01 -21.74
CA ARG A 11 68.00 -20.45 -21.56
C ARG A 11 67.15 -21.36 -20.68
N MET A 12 66.68 -20.82 -19.55
CA MET A 12 65.51 -21.35 -18.83
C MET A 12 64.22 -20.65 -19.31
N PRO A 13 63.07 -21.32 -19.28
CA PRO A 13 61.85 -20.84 -19.92
C PRO A 13 61.21 -19.66 -19.16
N MET A 14 60.80 -18.65 -19.93
CA MET A 14 59.95 -17.54 -19.50
C MET A 14 58.62 -18.05 -18.94
N GLN A 15 58.46 -18.09 -17.62
CA GLN A 15 57.14 -18.07 -17.02
C GLN A 15 56.54 -16.68 -17.20
N ARG A 16 55.49 -16.61 -18.02
CA ARG A 16 54.63 -15.44 -18.20
C ARG A 16 53.99 -15.07 -16.85
N HIS A 17 54.54 -14.09 -16.13
CA HIS A 17 53.74 -13.30 -15.20
C HIS A 17 52.91 -12.29 -16.00
N ARG A 18 51.83 -12.79 -16.60
CA ARG A 18 50.72 -11.96 -17.09
C ARG A 18 49.60 -12.06 -16.05
N ASN A 19 49.05 -10.89 -15.68
CA ASN A 19 47.72 -10.73 -15.11
C ASN A 19 47.53 -11.01 -13.60
N TYR A 20 48.11 -10.17 -12.74
CA TYR A 20 47.55 -9.98 -11.37
C TYR A 20 46.96 -8.59 -11.12
N TRP A 21 47.20 -7.61 -12.00
CA TRP A 21 46.61 -6.26 -11.87
C TRP A 21 45.32 -6.05 -12.66
N THR A 22 44.98 -6.93 -13.60
CA THR A 22 43.73 -6.86 -14.38
C THR A 22 42.56 -7.62 -13.76
N LEU A 23 42.81 -8.52 -12.79
CA LEU A 23 41.74 -9.27 -12.12
C LEU A 23 41.11 -8.50 -10.95
N MET A 24 41.88 -7.66 -10.23
CA MET A 24 41.35 -6.85 -9.11
C MET A 24 40.46 -5.70 -9.58
N MET A 25 40.65 -5.17 -10.79
CA MET A 25 39.80 -4.13 -11.38
C MET A 25 38.50 -4.68 -11.97
N LEU A 26 38.44 -5.97 -12.30
CA LEU A 26 37.24 -6.64 -12.80
C LEU A 26 36.27 -7.05 -11.68
N VAL A 27 36.78 -7.37 -10.49
CA VAL A 27 35.92 -7.68 -9.32
C VAL A 27 35.25 -6.41 -8.77
N LEU A 28 35.97 -5.28 -8.74
CA LEU A 28 35.40 -4.00 -8.30
C LEU A 28 34.45 -3.35 -9.33
N TRP A 29 34.47 -3.79 -10.59
CA TRP A 29 33.49 -3.37 -11.60
C TRP A 29 32.25 -4.27 -11.66
N LEU A 30 32.35 -5.56 -11.29
CA LEU A 30 31.15 -6.42 -11.18
C LEU A 30 30.28 -6.04 -9.97
N ASP A 31 30.89 -5.65 -8.85
CA ASP A 31 30.16 -5.25 -7.64
C ASP A 31 29.45 -3.89 -7.78
N MET A 32 29.92 -3.01 -8.68
CA MET A 32 29.25 -1.74 -9.00
C MET A 32 28.07 -1.91 -9.97
N PHE A 33 28.04 -2.99 -10.76
CA PHE A 33 26.91 -3.35 -11.63
C PHE A 33 25.82 -4.13 -10.90
N ILE A 34 26.18 -4.98 -9.93
CA ILE A 34 25.21 -5.77 -9.14
C ILE A 34 24.37 -4.86 -8.21
N SER A 35 24.91 -3.72 -7.76
CA SER A 35 24.17 -2.78 -6.90
C SER A 35 23.10 -1.95 -7.61
N CYS A 36 23.09 -1.90 -8.96
CA CYS A 36 22.05 -1.20 -9.72
C CYS A 36 20.85 -2.06 -10.14
N TYR A 37 20.94 -3.40 -10.06
CA TYR A 37 19.90 -4.31 -10.54
C TYR A 37 18.89 -4.78 -9.48
N ALA A 38 19.15 -4.57 -8.19
CA ALA A 38 18.30 -5.13 -7.12
C ALA A 38 17.06 -4.29 -6.73
N ASN A 39 16.80 -3.16 -7.41
CA ASN A 39 15.77 -2.19 -6.99
C ASN A 39 14.62 -2.00 -7.99
N SER A 40 14.58 -2.76 -9.09
CA SER A 40 13.46 -2.75 -10.04
C SER A 40 12.43 -3.83 -9.71
N ILE A 41 11.19 -3.58 -10.12
CA ILE A 41 10.16 -4.63 -10.25
C ILE A 41 10.80 -5.77 -11.07
N PRO A 42 10.70 -7.03 -10.62
CA PRO A 42 11.23 -8.18 -11.38
C PRO A 42 10.67 -8.21 -12.81
N ASP A 43 11.48 -8.61 -13.79
CA ASP A 43 11.09 -8.62 -15.22
C ASP A 43 9.89 -9.53 -15.52
N ASP A 44 9.63 -10.51 -14.65
CA ASP A 44 8.51 -11.43 -14.67
C ASP A 44 7.29 -10.94 -13.86
N HIS A 45 7.26 -9.68 -13.42
CA HIS A 45 6.16 -9.10 -12.64
C HIS A 45 5.66 -7.78 -13.22
N HIS A 46 4.45 -7.38 -12.84
CA HIS A 46 3.89 -6.08 -13.17
C HIS A 46 3.08 -5.50 -12.01
N LEU A 47 2.92 -4.17 -12.01
CA LEU A 47 2.01 -3.51 -11.09
C LEU A 47 0.60 -3.45 -11.69
N VAL A 48 -0.35 -3.98 -10.93
CA VAL A 48 -1.78 -3.84 -11.16
C VAL A 48 -2.32 -2.77 -10.23
N GLN A 49 -3.29 -1.99 -10.73
CA GLN A 49 -3.78 -0.82 -10.01
C GLN A 49 -2.65 0.11 -9.55
N GLY A 50 -1.54 0.18 -10.29
CA GLY A 50 -0.43 1.10 -10.08
C GLY A 50 0.65 0.68 -9.08
N ASP A 51 0.34 -0.10 -8.05
CA ASP A 51 1.24 -0.42 -6.90
C ASP A 51 0.98 -1.81 -6.27
N ILE A 52 0.15 -2.66 -6.88
CA ILE A 52 -0.02 -4.06 -6.47
C ILE A 52 0.86 -4.96 -7.34
N LEU A 53 1.90 -5.54 -6.77
CA LEU A 53 2.83 -6.42 -7.49
C LEU A 53 2.23 -7.80 -7.72
N MET A 54 2.10 -8.21 -9.00
CA MET A 54 1.65 -9.54 -9.41
C MET A 54 2.55 -10.17 -10.48
N PRO A 55 2.74 -11.51 -10.47
CA PRO A 55 3.46 -12.23 -11.53
C PRO A 55 2.84 -12.02 -12.92
N LEU A 56 3.66 -11.96 -13.96
CA LEU A 56 3.25 -12.01 -15.36
C LEU A 56 2.70 -13.41 -15.66
N GLY A 57 1.38 -13.53 -15.79
CA GLY A 57 0.67 -14.82 -15.94
C GLY A 57 -0.39 -15.03 -14.86
N GLN A 58 -0.26 -14.36 -13.72
CA GLN A 58 -1.36 -14.14 -12.77
C GLN A 58 -2.02 -12.79 -13.06
N LEU A 59 -2.28 -12.54 -14.35
CA LEU A 59 -3.28 -11.55 -14.72
C LEU A 59 -4.58 -12.05 -14.09
N PRO A 60 -5.40 -11.19 -13.46
CA PRO A 60 -6.77 -11.60 -13.22
C PRO A 60 -7.31 -12.02 -14.58
N GLU A 61 -7.87 -13.22 -14.72
CA GLU A 61 -8.45 -13.72 -15.98
C GLU A 61 -9.63 -12.85 -16.49
N ASP A 62 -9.81 -11.64 -15.96
CA ASP A 62 -10.94 -10.74 -16.18
C ASP A 62 -10.55 -9.50 -17.03
N ILE A 63 -9.85 -9.71 -18.15
CA ILE A 63 -9.78 -8.72 -19.24
C ILE A 63 -10.69 -9.18 -20.39
N THR A 64 -11.98 -9.31 -20.13
CA THR A 64 -13.00 -9.36 -21.19
C THR A 64 -14.23 -8.57 -20.79
N ASP A 65 -14.67 -7.67 -21.66
CA ASP A 65 -16.02 -7.10 -21.66
C ASP A 65 -17.02 -8.25 -21.92
N GLY A 66 -17.44 -8.98 -20.89
CA GLY A 66 -18.39 -10.08 -21.03
C GLY A 66 -18.71 -10.81 -19.72
N PRO A 67 -19.92 -11.39 -19.57
CA PRO A 67 -20.37 -11.97 -18.31
C PRO A 67 -20.01 -13.47 -18.26
N GLN A 68 -18.76 -13.83 -17.94
CA GLN A 68 -18.46 -15.22 -17.56
C GLN A 68 -17.43 -15.31 -16.41
N LYS A 69 -17.93 -15.88 -15.30
CA LYS A 69 -17.23 -16.56 -14.20
C LYS A 69 -15.92 -15.92 -13.71
N GLN A 70 -16.05 -14.70 -13.23
CA GLN A 70 -15.01 -13.97 -12.49
C GLN A 70 -14.70 -14.68 -11.17
N ALA A 71 -13.45 -15.08 -10.95
CA ALA A 71 -12.97 -15.36 -9.60
C ALA A 71 -13.13 -14.08 -8.78
N GLU A 72 -13.91 -14.13 -7.70
CA GLU A 72 -14.31 -12.98 -6.87
C GLU A 72 -13.08 -12.20 -6.34
N SER A 73 -12.60 -11.20 -7.10
CA SER A 73 -11.50 -10.31 -6.74
C SER A 73 -11.98 -9.16 -5.87
N ARG A 74 -11.87 -9.36 -4.55
CA ARG A 74 -12.56 -8.56 -3.52
C ARG A 74 -11.75 -7.38 -2.99
N LYS A 75 -12.40 -6.39 -2.33
CA LYS A 75 -11.68 -5.29 -1.64
C LYS A 75 -10.75 -5.87 -0.58
N LEU A 76 -11.14 -6.95 0.08
CA LEU A 76 -10.28 -7.80 0.90
C LEU A 76 -10.37 -9.26 0.42
N ILE A 77 -9.23 -9.92 0.22
CA ILE A 77 -9.16 -11.35 -0.14
C ILE A 77 -9.89 -12.24 0.90
N GLN A 78 -10.60 -13.28 0.45
CA GLN A 78 -11.33 -14.21 1.34
C GLN A 78 -10.76 -15.64 1.35
N HIS A 79 -9.76 -15.93 0.51
CA HIS A 79 -9.09 -17.22 0.61
C HIS A 79 -8.20 -17.21 1.86
N ALA A 80 -8.49 -18.11 2.80
CA ALA A 80 -7.85 -18.12 4.12
C ALA A 80 -6.33 -18.30 4.07
N ASP A 81 -5.83 -18.89 2.98
CA ASP A 81 -4.41 -19.03 2.68
C ASP A 81 -3.74 -17.68 2.34
N GLY A 82 -4.48 -16.76 1.73
CA GLY A 82 -4.01 -15.41 1.39
C GLY A 82 -4.00 -14.42 2.56
N LEU A 83 -4.75 -14.68 3.63
CA LEU A 83 -4.69 -13.87 4.85
C LEU A 83 -3.54 -14.32 5.75
N TRP A 84 -3.06 -13.43 6.62
CA TRP A 84 -2.07 -13.79 7.63
C TRP A 84 -2.69 -14.68 8.71
N PRO A 85 -2.06 -15.81 9.05
CA PRO A 85 -2.61 -16.77 10.00
C PRO A 85 -2.58 -16.23 11.43
N GLU A 86 -3.30 -16.92 12.30
CA GLU A 86 -3.26 -16.67 13.74
C GLU A 86 -1.96 -17.20 14.34
N GLY A 87 -1.40 -16.45 15.29
CA GLY A 87 -0.31 -16.91 16.15
C GLY A 87 -0.81 -17.72 17.34
N ASP A 88 0.09 -18.00 18.27
CA ASP A 88 -0.20 -18.82 19.47
C ASP A 88 -1.24 -18.18 20.40
N ASP A 89 -1.40 -16.85 20.35
CA ASP A 89 -2.39 -16.09 21.11
C ASP A 89 -3.79 -16.08 20.45
N GLY A 90 -3.94 -16.77 19.32
CA GLY A 90 -5.17 -16.81 18.56
C GLY A 90 -5.51 -15.51 17.84
N TRP A 91 -4.55 -14.59 17.65
CA TRP A 91 -4.74 -13.37 16.86
C TRP A 91 -3.88 -13.38 15.60
N PRO A 92 -4.29 -12.68 14.52
CA PRO A 92 -3.51 -12.63 13.30
C PRO A 92 -2.10 -12.07 13.55
N GLU A 93 -1.08 -12.85 13.21
CA GLU A 93 0.31 -12.46 13.36
C GLU A 93 0.98 -12.25 12.00
N VAL A 94 1.66 -11.12 11.85
CA VAL A 94 2.38 -10.72 10.64
C VAL A 94 3.87 -10.58 10.99
N PRO A 95 4.66 -11.63 10.74
CA PRO A 95 6.10 -11.54 10.84
C PRO A 95 6.64 -10.49 9.86
N TYR A 96 7.58 -9.64 10.29
CA TYR A 96 8.22 -8.66 9.42
C TYR A 96 9.68 -8.39 9.79
N ARG A 97 10.43 -7.88 8.81
CA ARG A 97 11.75 -7.29 9.03
C ARG A 97 11.96 -6.05 8.18
N ILE A 98 12.81 -5.15 8.67
CA ILE A 98 13.23 -3.95 7.96
C ILE A 98 14.66 -4.18 7.51
N GLU A 99 14.86 -4.25 6.20
CA GLU A 99 16.18 -4.44 5.64
C GLU A 99 17.07 -3.21 5.84
N ASN A 100 18.39 -3.43 5.82
CA ASN A 100 19.38 -2.36 5.94
C ASN A 100 19.13 -1.22 4.93
N SER A 101 18.65 -1.54 3.72
CA SER A 101 18.32 -0.56 2.68
C SER A 101 17.20 0.42 3.08
N ALA A 102 16.27 -0.01 3.95
CA ALA A 102 15.13 0.77 4.46
C ALA A 102 15.29 1.21 5.92
N SER A 103 16.45 0.98 6.55
CA SER A 103 16.74 1.35 7.95
C SER A 103 16.43 2.83 8.25
N GLY A 104 16.77 3.74 7.33
CA GLY A 104 16.46 5.17 7.41
C GLY A 104 14.97 5.53 7.31
N TYR A 105 14.10 4.58 6.95
CA TYR A 105 12.64 4.74 6.88
C TYR A 105 11.91 4.01 8.01
N SER A 106 12.65 3.37 8.92
CA SER A 106 12.10 2.57 10.03
C SER A 106 11.09 3.32 10.90
N GLY A 107 11.30 4.61 11.15
CA GLY A 107 10.36 5.42 11.92
C GLY A 107 8.98 5.57 11.27
N ALA A 108 8.94 5.72 9.94
CA ALA A 108 7.67 5.77 9.20
C ALA A 108 7.02 4.38 9.14
N ILE A 109 7.83 3.34 8.91
CA ILE A 109 7.38 1.94 8.87
C ILE A 109 6.70 1.56 10.19
N LYS A 110 7.42 1.71 11.31
CA LYS A 110 6.91 1.39 12.65
C LYS A 110 5.65 2.17 13.02
N LYS A 111 5.56 3.45 12.65
CA LYS A 111 4.34 4.25 12.86
C LYS A 111 3.16 3.75 12.02
N GLY A 112 3.40 3.28 10.80
CA GLY A 112 2.36 2.67 9.97
C GLY A 112 1.86 1.35 10.55
N LEU A 113 2.78 0.48 10.99
CA LEU A 113 2.44 -0.78 11.68
C LEU A 113 1.63 -0.51 12.96
N ALA A 114 2.06 0.46 13.77
CA ALA A 114 1.36 0.84 14.99
C ALA A 114 -0.08 1.32 14.76
N GLN A 115 -0.41 1.87 13.58
CA GLN A 115 -1.81 2.19 13.26
C GLN A 115 -2.65 0.94 13.05
N TRP A 116 -2.12 -0.05 12.33
CA TRP A 116 -2.80 -1.33 12.17
C TRP A 116 -3.02 -2.01 13.52
N GLU A 117 -2.02 -2.04 14.40
CA GLU A 117 -2.15 -2.62 15.74
C GLU A 117 -3.13 -1.87 16.64
N LYS A 118 -3.18 -0.54 16.51
CA LYS A 118 -4.10 0.31 17.27
C LYS A 118 -5.56 0.10 16.87
N HIS A 119 -5.82 -0.06 15.57
CA HIS A 119 -7.17 -0.07 15.02
C HIS A 119 -7.72 -1.47 14.73
N THR A 120 -6.87 -2.51 14.83
CA THR A 120 -7.24 -3.89 14.52
C THR A 120 -6.69 -4.90 15.53
N CYS A 121 -7.11 -6.16 15.40
CA CYS A 121 -6.52 -7.26 16.15
C CYS A 121 -5.21 -7.80 15.55
N ILE A 122 -4.76 -7.30 14.39
CA ILE A 122 -3.55 -7.76 13.72
C ILE A 122 -2.30 -7.31 14.50
N ARG A 123 -1.31 -8.19 14.64
CA ARG A 123 -0.06 -7.93 15.36
C ARG A 123 1.15 -8.11 14.46
N PHE A 124 2.17 -7.26 14.63
CA PHE A 124 3.39 -7.34 13.84
C PHE A 124 4.58 -7.77 14.70
N THR A 125 5.16 -8.92 14.37
CA THR A 125 6.28 -9.50 15.11
C THR A 125 7.56 -9.37 14.30
N THR A 126 8.62 -8.84 14.91
CA THR A 126 9.92 -8.71 14.22
C THR A 126 10.59 -10.08 14.10
N VAL A 127 11.13 -10.40 12.93
CA VAL A 127 11.91 -11.62 12.70
C VAL A 127 13.36 -11.32 12.31
N SER A 128 14.24 -12.30 12.53
CA SER A 128 15.65 -12.22 12.15
C SER A 128 15.86 -12.30 10.64
N ASP A 129 17.07 -11.96 10.19
CA ASP A 129 17.47 -12.12 8.80
C ASP A 129 17.53 -13.60 8.35
N THR A 130 17.65 -14.52 9.31
CA THR A 130 17.66 -15.97 9.10
C THR A 130 16.28 -16.62 9.13
N PHE A 131 15.21 -15.84 9.31
CA PHE A 131 13.85 -16.37 9.28
C PHE A 131 13.42 -16.73 7.86
N GLU A 132 13.04 -18.00 7.66
CA GLU A 132 12.74 -18.58 6.35
C GLU A 132 11.23 -18.75 6.07
N GLY A 133 10.36 -18.39 7.02
CA GLY A 133 8.91 -18.46 6.84
C GLY A 133 8.34 -17.27 6.05
N PRO A 134 7.02 -17.28 5.74
CA PRO A 134 6.33 -16.11 5.17
C PRO A 134 6.39 -14.92 6.13
N HIS A 135 6.87 -13.79 5.63
CA HIS A 135 7.00 -12.53 6.39
C HIS A 135 7.06 -11.33 5.43
N ILE A 136 6.83 -10.13 5.92
CA ILE A 136 7.03 -8.89 5.15
C ILE A 136 8.48 -8.44 5.25
N ARG A 137 9.09 -8.16 4.10
CA ARG A 137 10.43 -7.57 3.97
C ARG A 137 10.32 -6.14 3.48
N PHE A 138 10.40 -5.19 4.42
CA PHE A 138 10.47 -3.78 4.07
C PHE A 138 11.86 -3.44 3.52
N TYR A 139 11.91 -2.93 2.30
CA TYR A 139 13.16 -2.55 1.65
C TYR A 139 12.99 -1.28 0.81
N LYS A 140 14.10 -0.63 0.46
CA LYS A 140 14.10 0.60 -0.34
C LYS A 140 14.20 0.30 -1.83
N GLY A 141 13.07 -0.04 -2.44
CA GLY A 141 12.96 -0.26 -3.89
C GLY A 141 12.65 1.02 -4.69
N LYS A 142 12.34 0.84 -5.98
CA LYS A 142 11.78 1.88 -6.85
C LYS A 142 10.26 1.95 -6.66
N GLY A 143 9.78 3.12 -6.23
CA GLY A 143 8.36 3.36 -5.98
C GLY A 143 7.85 2.80 -4.66
N CYS A 144 6.54 2.92 -4.45
CA CYS A 144 5.81 2.36 -3.33
C CYS A 144 4.93 1.24 -3.90
N TRP A 145 5.05 0.03 -3.38
CA TRP A 145 4.23 -1.11 -3.81
C TRP A 145 4.36 -2.28 -2.84
N SER A 146 3.39 -3.18 -2.91
CA SER A 146 3.34 -4.42 -2.14
C SER A 146 2.67 -5.54 -2.94
N LYS A 147 2.89 -6.79 -2.53
CA LYS A 147 2.07 -7.91 -3.00
C LYS A 147 0.74 -7.93 -2.25
N MET A 148 -0.33 -8.36 -2.92
CA MET A 148 -1.63 -8.53 -2.27
C MET A 148 -1.63 -9.79 -1.40
N GLY A 149 -1.94 -9.63 -0.11
CA GLY A 149 -2.03 -10.73 0.84
C GLY A 149 -0.69 -11.40 1.17
N ARG A 150 -0.77 -12.41 2.04
CA ARG A 150 0.32 -13.29 2.42
C ARG A 150 0.74 -14.19 1.26
N GLN A 151 2.04 -14.24 1.01
CA GLN A 151 2.64 -15.16 0.04
C GLN A 151 3.06 -16.46 0.74
N VAL A 152 2.17 -17.46 0.77
CA VAL A 152 2.28 -18.68 1.60
C VAL A 152 3.59 -19.45 1.44
N ASN A 153 4.13 -19.52 0.23
CA ASN A 153 5.36 -20.27 -0.08
C ASN A 153 6.61 -19.39 -0.15
N ALA A 154 6.50 -18.10 0.19
CA ALA A 154 7.62 -17.17 0.07
C ALA A 154 8.48 -17.16 1.34
N LYS A 155 9.79 -17.18 1.15
CA LYS A 155 10.80 -16.91 2.19
C LYS A 155 10.96 -15.40 2.40
N GLY A 156 9.83 -14.77 2.72
CA GLY A 156 9.67 -13.32 2.76
C GLY A 156 9.14 -12.72 1.45
N GLN A 157 8.14 -11.84 1.56
CA GLN A 157 7.59 -11.04 0.47
C GLN A 157 8.09 -9.59 0.57
N GLN A 158 8.54 -9.05 -0.54
CA GLN A 158 9.01 -7.67 -0.60
C GLN A 158 7.85 -6.68 -0.50
N LEU A 159 8.06 -5.61 0.27
CA LEU A 159 7.24 -4.41 0.30
C LEU A 159 8.17 -3.20 0.13
N SER A 160 8.01 -2.50 -0.99
CA SER A 160 8.89 -1.40 -1.36
C SER A 160 8.44 -0.10 -0.70
N ILE A 161 9.29 0.45 0.16
CA ILE A 161 9.20 1.83 0.64
C ILE A 161 10.36 2.61 0.01
N GLY A 162 10.14 3.06 -1.22
CA GLY A 162 11.13 3.82 -1.98
C GLY A 162 11.29 5.27 -1.52
N LYS A 163 12.14 6.01 -2.24
CA LYS A 163 12.32 7.46 -2.03
C LYS A 163 10.99 8.19 -2.29
N GLY A 164 10.50 8.92 -1.30
CA GLY A 164 9.21 9.63 -1.36
C GLY A 164 8.04 8.83 -0.76
N CYS A 165 8.26 7.57 -0.38
CA CYS A 165 7.25 6.70 0.23
C CYS A 165 7.29 6.69 1.77
N GLN A 166 8.25 7.39 2.38
CA GLN A 166 8.49 7.39 3.84
C GLN A 166 7.46 8.22 4.64
N HIS A 167 6.21 8.20 4.21
CA HIS A 167 5.09 8.86 4.88
C HIS A 167 4.19 7.79 5.50
N VAL A 168 3.70 8.06 6.72
CA VAL A 168 2.93 7.07 7.49
C VAL A 168 1.73 6.54 6.70
N GLY A 169 0.93 7.41 6.07
CA GLY A 169 -0.22 6.98 5.26
C GLY A 169 0.15 6.09 4.06
N VAL A 170 1.33 6.29 3.46
CA VAL A 170 1.82 5.42 2.37
C VAL A 170 2.21 4.06 2.93
N VAL A 171 2.91 4.01 4.06
CA VAL A 171 3.21 2.74 4.73
C VAL A 171 1.92 1.99 5.08
N VAL A 172 0.93 2.68 5.64
CA VAL A 172 -0.37 2.07 5.99
C VAL A 172 -1.05 1.50 4.75
N HIS A 173 -0.99 2.21 3.62
CA HIS A 173 -1.51 1.76 2.32
C HIS A 173 -0.82 0.46 1.83
N GLU A 174 0.52 0.45 1.77
CA GLU A 174 1.27 -0.71 1.28
C GLU A 174 1.12 -1.93 2.19
N VAL A 175 1.02 -1.70 3.51
CA VAL A 175 0.69 -2.75 4.47
C VAL A 175 -0.74 -3.24 4.25
N GLY A 176 -1.68 -2.36 3.90
CA GLY A 176 -3.05 -2.73 3.50
C GLY A 176 -3.06 -3.74 2.35
N HIS A 177 -2.28 -3.50 1.29
CA HIS A 177 -2.10 -4.50 0.23
C HIS A 177 -1.59 -5.82 0.78
N ALA A 178 -0.55 -5.82 1.63
CA ALA A 178 -0.04 -7.04 2.24
C ALA A 178 -1.07 -7.74 3.14
N MET A 179 -2.04 -7.00 3.70
CA MET A 179 -3.16 -7.56 4.46
C MET A 179 -4.28 -8.09 3.56
N GLY A 180 -4.19 -7.86 2.26
CA GLY A 180 -5.13 -8.36 1.24
C GLY A 180 -6.05 -7.29 0.66
N PHE A 181 -5.79 -6.00 0.89
CA PHE A 181 -6.64 -4.93 0.41
C PHE A 181 -6.38 -4.61 -1.07
N ALA A 182 -7.45 -4.48 -1.86
CA ALA A 182 -7.45 -3.80 -3.15
C ALA A 182 -7.81 -2.32 -2.98
N HIS A 183 -7.71 -1.55 -4.06
CA HIS A 183 -8.09 -0.15 -4.01
C HIS A 183 -9.58 0.10 -3.87
N GLU A 184 -9.93 1.15 -3.12
CA GLU A 184 -11.31 1.59 -2.93
C GLU A 184 -11.96 1.99 -4.27
N HIS A 185 -11.23 2.70 -5.14
CA HIS A 185 -11.74 3.14 -6.44
C HIS A 185 -11.86 2.00 -7.46
N CYS A 186 -11.51 0.76 -7.11
CA CYS A 186 -11.67 -0.40 -7.97
C CYS A 186 -12.81 -1.31 -7.52
N ARG A 187 -13.54 -0.97 -6.46
CA ARG A 187 -14.70 -1.75 -6.01
C ARG A 187 -15.75 -1.93 -7.11
N SER A 188 -16.49 -3.03 -7.03
CA SER A 188 -17.60 -3.35 -7.94
C SER A 188 -18.76 -2.36 -7.83
N ASP A 189 -18.97 -1.74 -6.67
CA ASP A 189 -20.03 -0.76 -6.38
C ASP A 189 -19.61 0.70 -6.57
N ARG A 190 -18.35 0.96 -6.98
CA ARG A 190 -17.83 2.33 -7.11
C ARG A 190 -18.66 3.21 -8.05
N GLY A 191 -19.38 2.59 -8.98
CA GLY A 191 -20.16 3.30 -10.01
C GLY A 191 -21.24 4.20 -9.41
N ASP A 192 -21.69 3.87 -8.21
CA ASP A 192 -22.71 4.60 -7.45
C ASP A 192 -22.13 5.82 -6.71
N THR A 193 -20.81 5.86 -6.50
CA THR A 193 -20.15 6.87 -5.66
C THR A 193 -19.19 7.77 -6.44
N ILE A 194 -18.51 7.22 -7.44
CA ILE A 194 -17.54 7.91 -8.29
C ILE A 194 -17.79 7.65 -9.78
N LYS A 195 -17.24 8.54 -10.61
CA LYS A 195 -17.16 8.39 -12.05
C LYS A 195 -15.71 8.50 -12.49
N VAL A 196 -15.20 7.48 -13.18
CA VAL A 196 -13.87 7.51 -13.80
C VAL A 196 -13.94 8.16 -15.18
N LEU A 197 -13.05 9.11 -15.40
CA LEU A 197 -12.91 9.87 -16.64
C LEU A 197 -11.74 9.30 -17.47
N LEU A 198 -11.92 8.10 -18.03
CA LEU A 198 -10.88 7.37 -18.79
C LEU A 198 -10.25 8.18 -19.93
N LYS A 199 -10.96 9.20 -20.45
CA LYS A 199 -10.42 10.13 -21.45
C LYS A 199 -9.20 10.93 -20.95
N ASN A 200 -9.12 11.19 -19.64
CA ASN A 200 -8.04 11.93 -18.98
C ASN A 200 -6.91 11.01 -18.50
N VAL A 201 -7.13 9.68 -18.47
CA VAL A 201 -6.14 8.70 -18.02
C VAL A 201 -5.13 8.40 -19.12
N ALA A 202 -3.85 8.25 -18.76
CA ALA A 202 -2.81 7.79 -19.66
C ALA A 202 -3.12 6.38 -20.20
N ASN A 203 -2.99 6.14 -21.51
CA ASN A 203 -3.43 4.89 -22.13
C ASN A 203 -2.87 3.63 -21.46
N LYS A 204 -1.57 3.65 -21.12
CA LYS A 204 -0.89 2.54 -20.43
C LYS A 204 -1.43 2.23 -19.01
N ASN A 205 -2.13 3.18 -18.39
CA ASN A 205 -2.60 3.09 -17.00
C ASN A 205 -4.12 2.90 -16.91
N LYS A 206 -4.86 2.85 -18.03
CA LYS A 206 -6.33 2.67 -18.01
C LYS A 206 -6.77 1.42 -17.22
N LYS A 207 -6.00 0.33 -17.32
CA LYS A 207 -6.23 -0.91 -16.58
C LYS A 207 -6.20 -0.73 -15.05
N ASN A 208 -5.53 0.30 -14.52
CA ASN A 208 -5.49 0.59 -13.08
C ASN A 208 -6.84 1.05 -12.52
N PHE A 209 -7.79 1.38 -13.40
CA PHE A 209 -9.14 1.80 -13.06
C PHE A 209 -10.18 0.72 -13.35
N ASN A 210 -9.78 -0.50 -13.71
CA ASN A 210 -10.74 -1.59 -13.87
C ASN A 210 -11.40 -1.92 -12.54
N MET A 211 -12.71 -2.17 -12.57
CA MET A 211 -13.40 -2.68 -11.39
C MET A 211 -12.98 -4.12 -11.14
N VAL A 212 -12.94 -4.50 -9.87
CA VAL A 212 -12.70 -5.86 -9.40
C VAL A 212 -13.96 -6.33 -8.66
N SER A 213 -14.24 -7.63 -8.68
CA SER A 213 -15.47 -8.19 -8.14
C SER A 213 -15.44 -8.24 -6.61
N THR A 214 -15.97 -7.19 -5.97
CA THR A 214 -15.86 -7.01 -4.51
C THR A 214 -17.08 -7.42 -3.71
N ARG A 215 -16.82 -8.00 -2.52
CA ARG A 215 -17.82 -8.29 -1.48
C ARG A 215 -17.79 -7.15 -0.47
N ASN A 216 -18.69 -6.20 -0.69
CA ASN A 216 -18.69 -4.91 -0.02
C ASN A 216 -19.42 -4.99 1.33
N LYS A 217 -18.73 -5.47 2.37
CA LYS A 217 -19.29 -5.58 3.73
C LYS A 217 -19.36 -4.23 4.48
N VAL A 218 -18.66 -3.23 3.96
CA VAL A 218 -18.61 -1.86 4.50
C VAL A 218 -18.93 -0.89 3.36
N PRO A 219 -19.71 0.19 3.61
CA PRO A 219 -20.02 1.15 2.56
C PRO A 219 -18.75 1.80 1.99
N TYR A 220 -18.83 2.29 0.74
CA TYR A 220 -17.72 2.97 0.08
C TYR A 220 -17.16 4.10 0.94
N ASP A 221 -15.83 4.23 0.97
CA ASP A 221 -15.16 5.22 1.80
C ASP A 221 -14.23 6.16 1.02
N PHE A 222 -14.69 7.39 0.79
CA PHE A 222 -13.91 8.46 0.16
C PHE A 222 -12.62 8.82 0.93
N THR A 223 -12.60 8.56 2.24
CA THR A 223 -11.47 8.82 3.13
C THR A 223 -10.56 7.60 3.32
N SER A 224 -10.85 6.49 2.66
CA SER A 224 -10.02 5.28 2.73
C SER A 224 -8.57 5.60 2.36
N VAL A 225 -7.64 5.01 3.10
CA VAL A 225 -6.21 5.06 2.74
C VAL A 225 -5.95 4.35 1.41
N MET A 226 -6.83 3.45 0.98
CA MET A 226 -6.80 2.72 -0.29
C MET A 226 -7.48 3.47 -1.45
N GLN A 227 -7.95 4.69 -1.25
CA GLN A 227 -8.60 5.50 -2.28
C GLN A 227 -7.57 6.28 -3.11
N TYR A 228 -7.58 6.07 -4.43
CA TYR A 228 -6.79 6.91 -5.34
C TYR A 228 -7.16 8.39 -5.27
N GLY A 229 -6.13 9.25 -5.42
CA GLY A 229 -6.33 10.68 -5.62
C GLY A 229 -6.99 11.00 -6.96
N ILE A 230 -7.71 12.11 -7.03
CA ILE A 230 -8.53 12.46 -8.21
C ILE A 230 -7.75 12.75 -9.50
N TYR A 231 -6.44 12.97 -9.42
CA TYR A 231 -5.55 13.27 -10.55
C TYR A 231 -4.60 12.12 -10.89
N MET A 232 -4.69 10.99 -10.18
CA MET A 232 -3.78 9.86 -10.39
C MET A 232 -3.85 9.40 -11.84
N ASP A 233 -2.70 9.10 -12.44
CA ASP A 233 -2.55 8.64 -13.83
C ASP A 233 -3.08 9.61 -14.92
N SER A 234 -3.25 10.90 -14.59
CA SER A 234 -3.67 11.90 -15.57
C SER A 234 -2.61 12.15 -16.64
N LYS A 235 -3.02 12.16 -17.92
CA LYS A 235 -2.15 12.50 -19.06
C LYS A 235 -2.17 13.99 -19.43
N ASN A 236 -3.14 14.73 -18.90
CA ASN A 236 -3.43 16.12 -19.31
C ASN A 236 -3.61 17.06 -18.11
N GLY A 237 -3.27 16.62 -16.90
CA GLY A 237 -3.42 17.39 -15.67
C GLY A 237 -4.88 17.59 -15.22
N GLN A 238 -5.85 17.00 -15.93
CA GLN A 238 -7.26 17.06 -15.56
C GLN A 238 -7.64 15.89 -14.64
N PRO A 239 -8.74 15.99 -13.86
CA PRO A 239 -9.17 14.92 -12.98
C PRO A 239 -9.44 13.62 -13.76
N THR A 240 -8.93 12.50 -13.26
CA THR A 240 -9.22 11.16 -13.77
C THR A 240 -10.42 10.54 -13.08
N MET A 241 -10.87 11.13 -11.97
CA MET A 241 -12.03 10.69 -11.19
C MET A 241 -12.76 11.88 -10.59
N VAL A 242 -14.08 11.79 -10.53
CA VAL A 242 -14.96 12.73 -9.82
C VAL A 242 -15.96 11.94 -8.97
N THR A 243 -16.45 12.53 -7.89
CA THR A 243 -17.54 11.97 -7.08
C THR A 243 -18.89 12.22 -7.76
N ARG A 244 -19.88 11.37 -7.50
CA ARG A 244 -21.25 11.53 -8.00
C ARG A 244 -21.92 12.74 -7.37
N ASP A 245 -21.81 12.87 -6.05
CA ASP A 245 -22.04 14.14 -5.35
C ASP A 245 -20.76 15.00 -5.47
N PRO A 246 -20.79 16.15 -6.15
CA PRO A 246 -19.63 17.02 -6.29
C PRO A 246 -19.04 17.49 -4.96
N TYR A 247 -19.84 17.58 -3.89
CA TYR A 247 -19.35 18.01 -2.58
C TYR A 247 -18.39 16.98 -1.97
N ASP A 248 -18.62 15.69 -2.20
CA ASP A 248 -17.81 14.61 -1.61
C ASP A 248 -16.35 14.59 -2.09
N ILE A 249 -16.05 15.27 -3.20
CA ILE A 249 -14.68 15.37 -3.72
C ILE A 249 -13.71 15.95 -2.69
N ARG A 250 -14.21 16.76 -1.74
CA ARG A 250 -13.43 17.32 -0.62
C ARG A 250 -12.84 16.25 0.30
N HIS A 251 -13.46 15.08 0.36
CA HIS A 251 -13.01 13.95 1.16
C HIS A 251 -11.87 13.21 0.47
N ILE A 252 -11.86 13.17 -0.87
CA ILE A 252 -10.79 12.54 -1.65
C ILE A 252 -9.55 13.44 -1.76
N TRP A 253 -9.74 14.75 -1.84
CA TRP A 253 -8.64 15.71 -2.04
C TRP A 253 -7.62 15.72 -0.88
N LYS A 254 -8.07 15.40 0.33
CA LYS A 254 -7.21 15.43 1.52
C LYS A 254 -6.20 14.29 1.47
N ARG A 255 -4.94 14.62 1.74
CA ARG A 255 -3.90 13.61 1.94
C ARG A 255 -4.27 12.74 3.14
N ARG A 256 -4.32 11.41 2.95
CA ARG A 256 -4.51 10.46 4.05
C ARG A 256 -3.18 10.18 4.72
N ASN A 257 -3.13 10.40 6.02
CA ASN A 257 -1.99 10.00 6.87
C ASN A 257 -2.35 8.86 7.82
N GLU A 258 -3.64 8.50 7.87
CA GLU A 258 -4.18 7.53 8.81
C GLU A 258 -5.20 6.62 8.12
N MET A 259 -5.33 5.41 8.65
CA MET A 259 -6.41 4.49 8.33
C MET A 259 -7.77 5.10 8.69
N SER A 260 -8.77 4.94 7.82
CA SER A 260 -10.12 5.38 8.15
C SER A 260 -10.83 4.41 9.10
N PHE A 261 -11.96 4.84 9.68
CA PHE A 261 -12.83 3.94 10.44
C PHE A 261 -13.29 2.74 9.60
N ARG A 262 -13.63 2.98 8.32
CA ARG A 262 -14.15 1.93 7.43
C ARG A 262 -13.06 0.98 6.95
N ASP A 263 -11.82 1.45 6.78
CA ASP A 263 -10.66 0.60 6.54
C ASP A 263 -10.43 -0.35 7.72
N ALA A 264 -10.41 0.18 8.95
CA ALA A 264 -10.25 -0.60 10.17
C ALA A 264 -11.37 -1.62 10.36
N LYS A 265 -12.62 -1.19 10.16
CA LYS A 265 -13.80 -2.07 10.25
C LYS A 265 -13.69 -3.22 9.24
N GLU A 266 -13.29 -2.95 8.01
CA GLU A 266 -13.16 -3.98 6.98
C GLU A 266 -12.05 -4.98 7.29
N ALA A 267 -10.90 -4.51 7.80
CA ALA A 267 -9.83 -5.38 8.28
C ALA A 267 -10.33 -6.28 9.43
N ASN A 268 -11.03 -5.68 10.39
CA ASN A 268 -11.55 -6.39 11.56
C ASN A 268 -12.64 -7.42 11.21
N ILE A 269 -13.43 -7.16 10.16
CA ILE A 269 -14.36 -8.15 9.63
C ILE A 269 -13.61 -9.29 8.94
N GLY A 270 -12.61 -8.98 8.12
CA GLY A 270 -11.89 -9.98 7.33
C GLY A 270 -11.02 -10.92 8.14
N TYR A 271 -10.37 -10.40 9.18
CA TYR A 271 -9.56 -11.16 10.12
C TYR A 271 -10.36 -11.68 11.33
N ASN A 272 -11.69 -11.67 11.24
CA ASN A 272 -12.61 -12.14 12.29
C ASN A 272 -12.40 -11.50 13.68
N CYS A 273 -11.76 -10.33 13.76
CA CYS A 273 -11.52 -9.61 15.00
C CYS A 273 -12.84 -9.31 15.72
N ILE A 274 -13.85 -8.79 14.99
CA ILE A 274 -15.14 -8.41 15.58
C ILE A 274 -15.85 -9.62 16.19
N VAL A 275 -15.84 -10.76 15.49
CA VAL A 275 -16.46 -12.00 15.98
C VAL A 275 -15.79 -12.48 17.26
N LYS A 276 -14.46 -12.46 17.30
CA LYS A 276 -13.68 -12.86 18.49
C LYS A 276 -13.87 -11.92 19.67
N TRP A 277 -13.90 -10.61 19.43
CA TRP A 277 -14.20 -9.64 20.46
C TRP A 277 -15.62 -9.82 20.99
N SER A 278 -16.63 -9.96 20.12
CA SER A 278 -18.00 -10.25 20.55
C SER A 278 -18.11 -11.51 21.40
N ALA A 279 -17.38 -12.58 21.07
CA ALA A 279 -17.39 -13.82 21.85
C ALA A 279 -16.81 -13.66 23.27
N GLN A 280 -15.93 -12.67 23.50
CA GLN A 280 -15.40 -12.36 24.83
C GLN A 280 -16.38 -11.56 25.69
N PHE A 281 -17.38 -10.93 25.08
CA PHE A 281 -18.39 -10.11 25.75
C PHE A 281 -19.80 -10.54 25.34
N PRO A 282 -20.26 -11.75 25.72
CA PRO A 282 -21.52 -12.32 25.25
C PRO A 282 -22.76 -11.51 25.68
N ASP A 283 -22.67 -10.78 26.80
CA ASP A 283 -23.75 -9.95 27.32
C ASP A 283 -23.75 -8.51 26.75
N HIS A 284 -22.81 -8.19 25.85
CA HIS A 284 -22.73 -6.86 25.27
C HIS A 284 -23.93 -6.61 24.32
N PRO A 285 -24.69 -5.51 24.48
CA PRO A 285 -25.97 -5.29 23.77
C PRO A 285 -25.80 -5.00 22.27
N GLY A 286 -24.57 -4.78 21.82
CA GLY A 286 -24.22 -4.47 20.44
C GLY A 286 -23.95 -2.98 20.23
N CYS A 287 -23.35 -2.64 19.09
CA CYS A 287 -23.04 -1.27 18.73
C CYS A 287 -23.98 -0.78 17.61
N GLN A 288 -24.40 0.46 17.68
CA GLN A 288 -25.34 1.11 16.77
C GLN A 288 -24.63 1.94 15.70
N ASN A 289 -25.38 2.44 14.72
CA ASN A 289 -24.93 3.40 13.71
C ASN A 289 -23.62 3.03 12.99
N GLU A 290 -23.48 1.77 12.55
CA GLU A 290 -22.26 1.18 11.96
C GLU A 290 -21.08 0.98 12.93
N GLY A 291 -21.21 1.28 14.22
CA GLY A 291 -20.23 0.93 15.25
C GLY A 291 -20.00 -0.59 15.35
N TYR A 292 -18.88 -0.97 15.98
CA TYR A 292 -18.57 -2.37 16.27
C TYR A 292 -17.79 -2.51 17.57
N ILE A 293 -17.90 -3.66 18.23
CA ILE A 293 -17.23 -3.91 19.50
C ILE A 293 -15.71 -4.01 19.28
N GLY A 294 -14.93 -3.34 20.13
CA GLY A 294 -13.47 -3.41 20.16
C GLY A 294 -12.94 -4.43 21.16
N GLY A 295 -11.62 -4.63 21.19
CA GLY A 295 -10.98 -5.63 22.06
C GLY A 295 -11.10 -5.41 23.57
N THR A 296 -11.56 -4.23 23.99
CA THR A 296 -11.85 -3.90 25.39
C THR A 296 -13.32 -4.08 25.75
N GLY A 297 -14.15 -4.56 24.81
CA GLY A 297 -15.60 -4.66 24.97
C GLY A 297 -16.34 -3.35 24.73
N THR A 298 -15.62 -2.26 24.44
CA THR A 298 -16.20 -0.93 24.18
C THR A 298 -16.50 -0.77 22.69
N CYS A 299 -17.58 -0.05 22.34
CA CYS A 299 -17.88 0.21 20.93
C CYS A 299 -16.89 1.21 20.32
N ILE A 300 -16.39 0.86 19.13
CA ILE A 300 -15.64 1.75 18.25
C ILE A 300 -16.66 2.43 17.35
N CYS A 301 -16.79 3.75 17.50
CA CYS A 301 -17.81 4.53 16.83
C CYS A 301 -17.31 5.18 15.53
N PRO A 302 -18.12 5.18 14.46
CA PRO A 302 -17.81 5.93 13.26
C PRO A 302 -17.83 7.43 13.51
N ARG A 303 -17.25 8.16 12.56
CA ARG A 303 -17.30 9.61 12.53
C ARG A 303 -18.77 10.07 12.55
N GLY A 304 -19.07 10.97 13.47
CA GLY A 304 -20.40 11.57 13.59
C GLY A 304 -21.33 10.85 14.55
N THR A 305 -20.84 9.80 15.22
CA THR A 305 -21.56 9.10 16.28
C THR A 305 -20.76 9.10 17.58
N GLN A 306 -21.44 9.06 18.72
CA GLN A 306 -20.85 8.95 20.05
C GLN A 306 -21.79 8.17 20.98
N GLY A 307 -21.47 8.09 22.26
CA GLY A 307 -22.18 7.27 23.23
C GLY A 307 -21.47 5.95 23.50
N GLU A 308 -21.93 5.21 24.51
CA GLU A 308 -21.33 3.94 24.91
C GLU A 308 -21.48 2.88 23.81
N PHE A 309 -22.60 2.93 23.09
CA PHE A 309 -22.97 2.01 22.02
C PHE A 309 -23.03 2.69 20.65
N CYS A 310 -22.44 3.88 20.52
CA CYS A 310 -22.51 4.72 19.31
C CYS A 310 -23.94 5.15 18.93
N GLU A 311 -24.86 5.21 19.89
CA GLU A 311 -26.28 5.50 19.75
C GLU A 311 -26.56 6.96 19.35
N ASP A 312 -25.70 7.89 19.78
CA ASP A 312 -25.91 9.31 19.58
C ASP A 312 -25.37 9.75 18.21
N LYS A 313 -26.27 10.04 17.27
CA LYS A 313 -25.90 10.61 15.97
C LYS A 313 -25.76 12.13 16.05
N THR A 314 -24.52 12.62 16.07
CA THR A 314 -24.18 14.06 16.11
C THR A 314 -24.11 14.71 14.73
N LYS A 315 -23.81 13.92 13.69
CA LYS A 315 -23.74 14.36 12.28
C LYS A 315 -23.65 13.13 11.37
N ASP A 316 -23.88 13.33 10.07
CA ASP A 316 -23.60 12.30 9.08
C ASP A 316 -22.10 12.01 8.95
N TYR A 317 -21.78 10.82 8.47
CA TYR A 317 -20.40 10.37 8.26
C TYR A 317 -19.63 11.33 7.34
N TYR A 318 -20.28 11.73 6.24
CA TYR A 318 -19.89 12.85 5.38
C TYR A 318 -20.91 13.98 5.58
N PRO A 319 -20.70 14.88 6.56
CA PRO A 319 -21.67 15.92 6.85
C PRO A 319 -21.75 16.90 5.69
N GLU A 320 -22.94 17.24 5.22
CA GLU A 320 -23.12 18.26 4.19
C GLU A 320 -22.38 19.56 4.54
N LEU A 321 -21.90 20.25 3.51
CA LEU A 321 -21.35 21.58 3.71
C LEU A 321 -22.48 22.52 4.11
N SER A 322 -22.44 23.03 5.33
CA SER A 322 -23.21 24.22 5.70
C SER A 322 -22.59 25.45 5.05
N CYS A 323 -22.78 25.60 3.74
CA CYS A 323 -22.48 26.83 3.02
C CYS A 323 -23.77 27.56 2.69
N GLY A 324 -23.79 28.87 2.95
CA GLY A 324 -24.97 29.70 2.81
C GLY A 324 -25.53 30.17 4.14
N GLY A 325 -25.93 31.44 4.16
CA GLY A 325 -26.67 32.12 5.19
C GLY A 325 -27.35 33.30 4.52
N ASN A 326 -28.47 33.80 5.06
CA ASN A 326 -29.06 35.01 4.52
C ASN A 326 -28.03 36.14 4.67
N VAL A 327 -27.71 36.79 3.55
CA VAL A 327 -26.97 38.05 3.56
C VAL A 327 -27.93 39.09 4.11
N THR A 328 -27.97 39.22 5.43
CA THR A 328 -28.85 40.17 6.13
C THR A 328 -28.32 41.60 6.05
N GLU A 329 -27.06 41.77 5.65
CA GLU A 329 -26.39 43.05 5.47
C GLU A 329 -25.56 43.05 4.19
N SER A 330 -25.59 44.16 3.45
CA SER A 330 -24.74 44.31 2.26
C SER A 330 -23.28 44.31 2.66
N THR A 331 -22.54 43.28 2.23
CA THR A 331 -21.09 43.18 2.43
C THR A 331 -20.38 42.91 1.12
N THR A 332 -19.15 43.41 0.98
CA THR A 332 -18.32 43.16 -0.19
C THR A 332 -17.64 41.80 -0.02
N ILE A 333 -18.12 40.78 -0.73
CA ILE A 333 -17.44 39.48 -0.78
C ILE A 333 -16.18 39.66 -1.63
N THR A 334 -15.02 39.74 -0.98
CA THR A 334 -13.74 39.69 -1.68
C THR A 334 -13.42 38.22 -1.93
N PRO A 335 -13.30 37.74 -3.19
CA PRO A 335 -12.91 36.37 -3.44
C PRO A 335 -11.56 36.13 -2.77
N ILE A 336 -11.49 35.17 -1.85
CA ILE A 336 -10.20 34.66 -1.38
C ILE A 336 -9.59 34.02 -2.62
N LYS A 337 -8.63 34.68 -3.27
CA LYS A 337 -7.81 34.02 -4.29
C LYS A 337 -7.30 32.75 -3.64
N PRO A 338 -7.64 31.55 -4.15
CA PRO A 338 -7.06 30.33 -3.61
C PRO A 338 -5.56 30.53 -3.67
N ASN A 339 -4.89 30.41 -2.52
CA ASN A 339 -3.44 30.41 -2.47
C ASN A 339 -2.98 29.31 -3.42
N ASN A 340 -2.64 29.69 -4.65
CA ASN A 340 -2.05 28.81 -5.63
C ASN A 340 -0.72 28.42 -4.98
N PRO A 341 -0.51 27.16 -4.54
CA PRO A 341 0.77 26.79 -4.00
C PRO A 341 1.79 27.07 -5.10
N LYS A 342 2.69 28.02 -4.83
CA LYS A 342 3.72 28.43 -5.78
C LYS A 342 4.41 27.15 -6.26
N LYS A 343 4.35 26.93 -7.58
CA LYS A 343 5.09 25.89 -8.28
C LYS A 343 6.55 25.99 -7.79
N PRO A 344 7.17 24.93 -7.24
CA PRO A 344 8.57 25.01 -6.83
C PRO A 344 9.37 25.36 -8.09
N SER A 345 10.09 26.49 -8.01
CA SER A 345 11.05 26.91 -9.02
C SER A 345 12.06 25.80 -9.22
N LYS A 346 12.34 25.50 -10.49
CA LYS A 346 13.23 24.44 -10.97
C LYS A 346 14.61 24.47 -10.32
#